data_AF-A0A5P2H1Q0-F1
#
_entry.id   AF-A0A5P2H1Q0-F1
#
_cell.length_a   1.000
_cell.length_b   1.000
_cell.length_c   1.000
_cell.angle_alpha   90.00
_cell.angle_beta   90.00
_cell.angle_gamma   90.00
#
_symmetry.space_group_name_H-M   'P 1'
#
loop_
_entity.id
_entity.type
_entity.pdbx_description
1 polymer ?
#
loop_
_entity_poly.entity_id
_entity_poly.type
_entity_poly.pdbx_seq_one_letter_code
_entity_poly.pdbx_strand_id
1 'polypeptide(L)'
;MNRIAAACALAAAIAVTDAAQAATVSYQTVAIDGVNIAYRESGDQAKPAILLLHGVPSSSRMYDALMRRLGDKYHLVAPDYPGFGNSDAPDPATFSYTFDNLSKVMQAFTDTLGLQRYVLFMQDYGAPVGMRMAEARPQAVRALVFQNGNVYEAGLGAMWSQRKAFWTDRASHEGEVVRVHQSVAATRARHIGSDPNVAAYDPDLWMDEYAYLNRQGQARIQADLIYDYQSNIAAYPRWQAWLRKQQLPTLVVWGKHDLAFTVAGAEAFRRDNPAAEVHVLDGGHFVMDTRLDDVVTLTDAFMQKPGRAQSGARVESAAQQR
;
A
#
# COMPACT_ATOMS: atom_id res chain seq x y z
N MET A 1 32.15 -41.26 -58.08
CA MET A 1 31.42 -41.11 -56.80
C MET A 1 32.28 -40.27 -55.86
N ASN A 2 31.90 -39.01 -55.61
CA ASN A 2 31.92 -38.37 -54.29
C ASN A 2 31.62 -36.87 -54.46
N ARG A 3 30.45 -36.48 -53.93
CA ARG A 3 29.96 -35.10 -53.85
C ARG A 3 30.64 -34.43 -52.66
N ILE A 4 31.28 -33.28 -52.88
CA ILE A 4 31.72 -32.39 -51.80
C ILE A 4 30.53 -31.46 -51.51
N ALA A 5 29.86 -31.68 -50.39
CA ALA A 5 28.81 -30.81 -49.88
C ALA A 5 29.44 -29.71 -49.00
N ALA A 6 29.21 -28.45 -49.35
CA ALA A 6 29.54 -27.30 -48.54
C ALA A 6 28.58 -27.23 -47.35
N ALA A 7 29.10 -27.32 -46.13
CA ALA A 7 28.33 -27.08 -44.91
C ALA A 7 28.43 -25.59 -44.55
N CYS A 8 27.37 -24.83 -44.84
CA CYS A 8 27.14 -23.52 -44.25
C CYS A 8 26.81 -23.72 -42.76
N ALA A 9 27.71 -23.33 -41.86
CA ALA A 9 27.41 -23.22 -40.45
C ALA A 9 26.65 -21.90 -40.22
N LEU A 10 25.34 -22.01 -40.02
CA LEU A 10 24.52 -20.89 -39.53
C LEU A 10 24.73 -20.78 -38.01
N ALA A 11 25.53 -19.81 -37.58
CA ALA A 11 25.62 -19.46 -36.16
C ALA A 11 24.34 -18.74 -35.76
N ALA A 12 23.45 -19.42 -35.03
CA ALA A 12 22.31 -18.78 -34.38
C ALA A 12 22.83 -17.91 -33.22
N ALA A 13 22.79 -16.59 -33.39
CA ALA A 13 22.98 -15.66 -32.29
C ALA A 13 21.80 -15.82 -31.32
N ILE A 14 22.04 -16.43 -30.17
CA ILE A 14 21.11 -16.39 -29.05
C ILE A 14 21.11 -14.95 -28.56
N ALA A 15 20.03 -14.22 -28.85
CA ALA A 15 19.77 -12.94 -28.20
C ALA A 15 19.53 -13.25 -26.72
N VAL A 16 20.54 -12.98 -25.88
CA VAL A 16 20.33 -12.85 -24.45
C VAL A 16 19.44 -11.63 -24.30
N THR A 17 18.15 -11.87 -24.06
CA THR A 17 17.23 -10.81 -23.61
C THR A 17 17.79 -10.29 -22.31
N ASP A 18 18.19 -9.02 -22.30
CA ASP A 18 18.67 -8.30 -21.12
C ASP A 18 17.57 -8.43 -20.04
N ALA A 19 17.83 -9.25 -19.02
CA ALA A 19 16.93 -9.32 -17.88
C ALA A 19 17.00 -7.94 -17.23
N ALA A 20 15.91 -7.16 -17.34
CA ALA A 20 15.86 -5.81 -16.81
C ALA A 20 16.43 -5.79 -15.39
N GLN A 21 17.54 -5.09 -15.20
CA GLN A 21 18.22 -5.01 -13.91
C GLN A 21 17.24 -4.42 -12.88
N ALA A 22 16.97 -5.17 -11.81
CA ALA A 22 16.08 -4.72 -10.74
C ALA A 22 16.54 -3.35 -10.21
N ALA A 23 15.59 -2.42 -10.07
CA ALA A 23 15.88 -1.08 -9.59
C ALA A 23 16.41 -1.11 -8.15
N THR A 24 17.33 -0.19 -7.84
CA THR A 24 17.88 -0.04 -6.49
C THR A 24 16.83 0.58 -5.57
N VAL A 25 16.62 -0.06 -4.41
CA VAL A 25 15.82 0.49 -3.32
C VAL A 25 16.78 1.04 -2.26
N SER A 26 16.59 2.31 -1.89
CA SER A 26 17.29 2.95 -0.78
C SER A 26 16.42 2.99 0.47
N TYR A 27 17.07 3.06 1.63
CA TYR A 27 16.44 3.08 2.95
C TYR A 27 16.82 4.39 3.62
N GLN A 28 15.82 5.20 3.92
CA GLN A 28 16.03 6.57 4.36
C GLN A 28 15.21 6.84 5.63
N THR A 29 15.53 7.94 6.31
CA THR A 29 14.78 8.41 7.47
C THR A 29 14.69 9.93 7.43
N VAL A 30 13.53 10.48 7.79
CA VAL A 30 13.32 11.93 7.88
C VAL A 30 12.52 12.25 9.14
N ALA A 31 12.88 13.32 9.84
CA ALA A 31 12.17 13.76 11.04
C ALA A 31 10.93 14.59 10.66
N ILE A 32 9.77 14.21 11.18
CA ILE A 32 8.49 14.91 11.03
C ILE A 32 7.97 15.23 12.43
N ASP A 33 7.95 16.52 12.79
CA ASP A 33 7.51 17.00 14.11
C ASP A 33 8.14 16.24 15.29
N GLY A 34 9.43 15.88 15.16
CA GLY A 34 10.18 15.15 16.18
C GLY A 34 10.02 13.63 16.16
N VAL A 35 9.27 13.07 15.22
CA VAL A 35 9.13 11.62 14.98
C VAL A 35 9.96 11.24 13.75
N ASN A 36 10.89 10.31 13.88
CA ASN A 36 11.65 9.80 12.74
C ASN A 36 10.79 8.84 11.92
N ILE A 37 10.56 9.21 10.65
CA ILE A 37 9.81 8.42 9.68
C ILE A 37 10.81 7.72 8.77
N ALA A 38 10.90 6.39 8.90
CA ALA A 38 11.61 5.56 7.96
C ALA A 38 10.82 5.45 6.66
N TYR A 39 11.51 5.40 5.52
CA TYR A 39 10.88 5.17 4.23
C TYR A 39 11.84 4.46 3.27
N ARG A 40 11.26 3.75 2.31
CA ARG A 40 11.99 3.24 1.14
C ARG A 40 11.78 4.19 -0.02
N GLU A 41 12.82 4.36 -0.84
CA GLU A 41 12.75 5.16 -2.06
C GLU A 41 13.46 4.42 -3.21
N SER A 42 12.83 4.41 -4.39
CA SER A 42 13.35 3.80 -5.61
C SER A 42 13.02 4.68 -6.81
N GLY A 43 13.93 4.71 -7.79
CA GLY A 43 13.78 5.47 -9.02
C GLY A 43 14.15 6.96 -8.93
N ASP A 44 14.20 7.58 -10.10
CA ASP A 44 14.61 8.97 -10.28
C ASP A 44 13.47 9.93 -9.89
N GLN A 45 13.74 10.92 -9.03
CA GLN A 45 12.78 11.93 -8.57
C GLN A 45 12.17 12.78 -9.70
N ALA A 46 12.78 12.82 -10.88
CA ALA A 46 12.22 13.48 -12.06
C ALA A 46 11.08 12.67 -12.72
N LYS A 47 10.92 11.38 -12.38
CA LYS A 47 9.89 10.50 -12.94
C LYS A 47 8.54 10.71 -12.23
N PRO A 48 7.43 10.26 -12.83
CA PRO A 48 6.12 10.32 -12.16
C PRO A 48 6.16 9.58 -10.83
N ALA A 49 5.63 10.22 -9.79
CA ALA A 49 5.71 9.68 -8.44
C ALA A 49 4.51 8.83 -8.04
N ILE A 50 4.78 7.74 -7.32
CA ILE A 50 3.79 6.88 -6.67
C ILE A 50 4.13 6.83 -5.18
N LEU A 51 3.20 7.30 -4.35
CA LEU A 51 3.28 7.19 -2.90
C LEU A 51 2.58 5.90 -2.47
N LEU A 52 3.36 5.01 -1.85
CA LEU A 52 2.97 3.66 -1.49
C LEU A 52 2.63 3.59 0.01
N LEU A 53 1.34 3.48 0.32
CA LEU A 53 0.76 3.56 1.67
C LEU A 53 0.34 2.16 2.15
N HIS A 54 1.11 1.62 3.11
CA HIS A 54 0.98 0.23 3.58
C HIS A 54 -0.21 0.00 4.52
N GLY A 55 -0.53 -1.27 4.76
CA GLY A 55 -1.52 -1.72 5.73
C GLY A 55 -0.96 -2.25 7.05
N VAL A 56 -1.81 -2.94 7.81
CA VAL A 56 -1.43 -3.57 9.08
C VAL A 56 -1.20 -5.08 8.92
N PRO A 57 -0.24 -5.66 9.66
CA PRO A 57 0.83 -5.05 10.45
C PRO A 57 2.14 -4.85 9.67
N SER A 58 2.03 -4.78 8.35
CA SER A 58 3.20 -4.60 7.49
C SER A 58 3.78 -3.19 7.59
N SER A 59 4.67 -2.85 6.66
CA SER A 59 5.28 -1.53 6.52
C SER A 59 5.65 -1.30 5.04
N SER A 60 6.42 -0.26 4.72
CA SER A 60 7.07 -0.08 3.42
C SER A 60 7.74 -1.34 2.87
N ARG A 61 8.11 -2.31 3.74
CA ARG A 61 8.69 -3.60 3.34
C ARG A 61 7.84 -4.38 2.33
N MET A 62 6.50 -4.28 2.42
CA MET A 62 5.61 -5.01 1.51
C MET A 62 5.76 -4.56 0.04
N TYR A 63 6.30 -3.36 -0.17
CA TYR A 63 6.49 -2.81 -1.50
C TYR A 63 7.88 -3.07 -2.08
N ASP A 64 8.82 -3.70 -1.36
CA ASP A 64 10.21 -3.85 -1.84
C ASP A 64 10.28 -4.50 -3.22
N ALA A 65 9.57 -5.60 -3.42
CA ALA A 65 9.57 -6.32 -4.69
C ALA A 65 8.89 -5.50 -5.81
N LEU A 66 7.79 -4.79 -5.50
CA LEU A 66 7.14 -3.87 -6.44
C LEU A 66 8.09 -2.73 -6.84
N MET A 67 8.80 -2.16 -5.86
CA MET A 67 9.72 -1.04 -6.05
C MET A 67 10.93 -1.41 -6.91
N ARG A 68 11.43 -2.64 -6.78
CA ARG A 68 12.50 -3.17 -7.64
C ARG A 68 12.05 -3.37 -9.08
N ARG A 69 10.76 -3.66 -9.30
CA ARG A 69 10.18 -3.95 -10.62
C ARG A 69 9.71 -2.71 -11.37
N LEU A 70 9.48 -1.61 -10.67
CA LEU A 70 8.89 -0.38 -11.22
C LEU A 70 9.79 0.87 -11.06
N GLY A 71 10.87 0.80 -10.28
CA GLY A 71 11.75 1.94 -10.00
C GLY A 71 12.56 2.43 -11.21
N ASP A 72 12.68 1.64 -12.26
CA ASP A 72 13.24 2.06 -13.54
C ASP A 72 12.30 3.02 -14.31
N LYS A 73 10.99 3.02 -14.00
CA LYS A 73 9.96 3.81 -14.69
C LYS A 73 9.37 4.93 -13.85
N TYR A 74 9.33 4.77 -12.54
CA TYR A 74 8.64 5.69 -11.62
C TYR A 74 9.50 6.08 -10.43
N HIS A 75 9.16 7.21 -9.83
CA HIS A 75 9.65 7.58 -8.51
C HIS A 75 8.74 6.96 -7.45
N LEU A 76 9.26 6.03 -6.66
CA LEU A 76 8.47 5.25 -5.71
C LEU A 76 8.91 5.61 -4.30
N VAL A 77 7.97 6.05 -3.47
CA VAL A 77 8.21 6.44 -2.08
C VAL A 77 7.25 5.66 -1.19
N ALA A 78 7.79 4.89 -0.23
CA ALA A 78 7.02 4.07 0.69
C ALA A 78 7.39 4.41 2.15
N PRO A 79 6.64 5.28 2.84
CA PRO A 79 6.88 5.57 4.25
C PRO A 79 6.37 4.46 5.17
N ASP A 80 7.03 4.27 6.30
CA ASP A 80 6.52 3.52 7.46
C ASP A 80 5.77 4.50 8.38
N TYR A 81 4.52 4.21 8.76
CA TYR A 81 3.79 5.05 9.71
C TYR A 81 4.45 5.08 11.11
N PRO A 82 4.24 6.12 11.93
CA PRO A 82 4.56 6.08 13.35
C PRO A 82 4.04 4.79 14.00
N GLY A 83 4.91 4.06 14.71
CA GLY A 83 4.60 2.75 15.31
C GLY A 83 4.74 1.55 14.36
N PHE A 84 5.14 1.75 13.10
CA PHE A 84 5.29 0.68 12.10
C PHE A 84 6.70 0.62 11.54
N GLY A 85 7.05 -0.56 11.02
CA GLY A 85 8.32 -0.78 10.33
C GLY A 85 9.52 -0.32 11.14
N ASN A 86 10.30 0.59 10.56
CA ASN A 86 11.49 1.17 11.17
C ASN A 86 11.32 2.64 11.57
N SER A 87 10.08 3.18 11.52
CA SER A 87 9.77 4.49 12.09
C SER A 87 9.74 4.44 13.61
N ASP A 88 9.91 5.60 14.24
CA ASP A 88 9.74 5.74 15.67
C ASP A 88 8.33 5.28 16.10
N ALA A 89 8.24 4.76 17.32
CA ALA A 89 7.01 4.37 17.98
C ALA A 89 6.80 5.19 19.27
N PRO A 90 6.40 6.47 19.17
CA PRO A 90 6.14 7.31 20.33
C PRO A 90 5.15 6.67 21.32
N ASP A 91 5.25 7.01 22.61
CA ASP A 91 4.32 6.50 23.62
C ASP A 91 2.87 6.92 23.28
N PRO A 92 1.91 5.98 23.21
CA PRO A 92 0.49 6.30 23.02
C PRO A 92 -0.10 7.26 24.07
N ALA A 93 0.57 7.49 25.21
CA ALA A 93 0.20 8.51 26.18
C ALA A 93 0.42 9.95 25.68
N THR A 94 1.35 10.15 24.75
CA THR A 94 1.72 11.47 24.22
C THR A 94 1.52 11.60 22.71
N PHE A 95 1.32 10.49 22.00
CA PHE A 95 1.04 10.45 20.58
C PHE A 95 -0.29 9.73 20.31
N SER A 96 -1.23 10.44 19.67
CA SER A 96 -2.52 9.86 19.32
C SER A 96 -2.41 8.98 18.07
N TYR A 97 -2.55 7.67 18.24
CA TYR A 97 -2.58 6.71 17.13
C TYR A 97 -3.98 6.63 16.51
N THR A 98 -4.29 7.58 15.64
CA THR A 98 -5.54 7.65 14.86
C THR A 98 -5.24 7.82 13.38
N PHE A 99 -6.16 7.39 12.51
CA PHE A 99 -6.01 7.56 11.06
C PHE A 99 -5.94 9.03 10.64
N ASP A 100 -6.62 9.91 11.38
CA ASP A 100 -6.49 11.36 11.21
C ASP A 100 -5.05 11.82 11.47
N ASN A 101 -4.45 11.41 12.59
CA ASN A 101 -3.10 11.82 12.94
C ASN A 101 -2.05 11.22 11.99
N LEU A 102 -2.17 9.93 11.67
CA LEU A 102 -1.31 9.28 10.67
C LEU A 102 -1.37 10.01 9.32
N SER A 103 -2.55 10.41 8.86
CA SER A 103 -2.69 11.16 7.61
C SER A 103 -2.06 12.56 7.66
N LYS A 104 -2.04 13.23 8.83
CA LYS A 104 -1.36 14.52 9.01
C LYS A 104 0.16 14.36 8.95
N VAL A 105 0.69 13.34 9.64
CA VAL A 105 2.13 13.01 9.57
C VAL A 105 2.53 12.68 8.13
N MET A 106 1.73 11.91 7.39
CA MET A 106 2.02 11.59 5.99
C MET A 106 1.92 12.80 5.06
N GLN A 107 1.03 13.77 5.33
CA GLN A 107 1.02 15.05 4.60
C GLN A 107 2.30 15.84 4.84
N ALA A 108 2.69 16.01 6.10
CA ALA A 108 3.94 16.69 6.46
C ALA A 108 5.18 15.98 5.91
N PHE A 109 5.16 14.64 5.87
CA PHE A 109 6.18 13.82 5.19
C PHE A 109 6.29 14.18 3.70
N THR A 110 5.17 14.21 2.98
CA THR A 110 5.19 14.59 1.55
C THR A 110 5.67 16.03 1.33
N ASP A 111 5.31 16.96 2.23
CA ASP A 111 5.81 18.35 2.17
C ASP A 111 7.33 18.41 2.35
N THR A 112 7.84 17.68 3.34
CA THR A 112 9.27 17.64 3.68
C THR A 112 10.12 17.07 2.54
N LEU A 113 9.61 16.07 1.83
CA LEU A 113 10.28 15.52 0.64
C LEU A 113 10.07 16.37 -0.63
N GLY A 114 9.22 17.40 -0.57
CA GLY A 114 8.83 18.18 -1.75
C GLY A 114 8.01 17.40 -2.76
N LEU A 115 7.29 16.36 -2.31
CA LEU A 115 6.48 15.49 -3.16
C LEU A 115 5.12 16.13 -3.47
N GLN A 116 5.09 17.00 -4.49
CA GLN A 116 3.94 17.88 -4.76
C GLN A 116 2.80 17.21 -5.54
N ARG A 117 3.11 16.21 -6.37
CA ARG A 117 2.12 15.49 -7.20
C ARG A 117 2.46 14.00 -7.23
N TYR A 118 1.48 13.16 -6.96
CA TYR A 118 1.68 11.72 -6.86
C TYR A 118 0.41 10.94 -7.18
N VAL A 119 0.61 9.68 -7.54
CA VAL A 119 -0.43 8.65 -7.49
C VAL A 119 -0.40 8.01 -6.11
N LEU A 120 -1.56 7.85 -5.49
CA LEU A 120 -1.69 7.13 -4.22
C LEU A 120 -1.88 5.65 -4.52
N PHE A 121 -0.96 4.81 -4.07
CA PHE A 121 -1.12 3.37 -4.03
C PHE A 121 -1.35 2.96 -2.58
N MET A 122 -2.50 2.37 -2.29
CA MET A 122 -3.02 2.22 -0.93
C MET A 122 -3.43 0.77 -0.67
N GLN A 123 -2.92 0.18 0.41
CA GLN A 123 -3.34 -1.14 0.88
C GLN A 123 -3.87 -1.07 2.32
N ASP A 124 -5.02 -1.69 2.58
CA ASP A 124 -5.66 -1.76 3.91
C ASP A 124 -5.68 -0.40 4.64
N TYR A 125 -4.86 -0.18 5.69
CA TYR A 125 -4.77 1.08 6.44
C TYR A 125 -4.28 2.25 5.58
N GLY A 126 -3.58 1.97 4.49
CA GLY A 126 -3.22 2.95 3.48
C GLY A 126 -4.43 3.59 2.81
N ALA A 127 -5.58 2.90 2.70
CA ALA A 127 -6.79 3.47 2.12
C ALA A 127 -7.38 4.60 2.98
N PRO A 128 -7.68 4.42 4.28
CA PRO A 128 -8.15 5.52 5.13
C PRO A 128 -7.11 6.63 5.33
N VAL A 129 -5.81 6.33 5.32
CA VAL A 129 -4.76 7.36 5.35
C VAL A 129 -4.76 8.17 4.06
N GLY A 130 -4.68 7.49 2.91
CA GLY A 130 -4.60 8.12 1.60
C GLY A 130 -5.88 8.86 1.20
N MET A 131 -7.06 8.37 1.58
CA MET A 131 -8.32 9.10 1.35
C MET A 131 -8.36 10.43 2.12
N ARG A 132 -7.88 10.47 3.35
CA ARG A 132 -7.77 11.72 4.12
C ARG A 132 -6.77 12.69 3.49
N MET A 133 -5.63 12.18 3.00
CA MET A 133 -4.67 12.99 2.24
C MET A 133 -5.29 13.56 0.96
N ALA A 134 -6.04 12.73 0.22
CA ALA A 134 -6.68 13.11 -1.03
C ALA A 134 -7.79 14.16 -0.82
N GLU A 135 -8.58 14.04 0.25
CA GLU A 135 -9.57 15.06 0.61
C GLU A 135 -8.93 16.38 1.03
N ALA A 136 -7.82 16.33 1.78
CA ALA A 136 -7.13 17.51 2.25
C ALA A 136 -6.41 18.26 1.12
N ARG A 137 -5.87 17.53 0.13
CA ARG A 137 -5.05 18.10 -0.96
C ARG A 137 -5.37 17.46 -2.32
N PRO A 138 -6.61 17.62 -2.84
CA PRO A 138 -7.03 16.95 -4.08
C PRO A 138 -6.14 17.28 -5.28
N GLN A 139 -5.52 18.47 -5.32
CA GLN A 139 -4.60 18.91 -6.37
C GLN A 139 -3.28 18.13 -6.42
N ALA A 140 -2.86 17.52 -5.31
CA ALA A 140 -1.64 16.72 -5.24
C ALA A 140 -1.87 15.31 -5.83
N VAL A 141 -3.10 14.81 -5.79
CA VAL A 141 -3.42 13.43 -6.17
C VAL A 141 -3.78 13.35 -7.65
N ARG A 142 -3.03 12.54 -8.40
CA ARG A 142 -3.20 12.37 -9.85
C ARG A 142 -4.09 11.18 -10.21
N ALA A 143 -4.01 10.12 -9.43
CA ALA A 143 -4.77 8.90 -9.58
C ALA A 143 -4.74 8.11 -8.27
N LEU A 144 -5.61 7.11 -8.18
CA LEU A 144 -5.74 6.23 -7.02
C LEU A 144 -5.53 4.78 -7.45
N VAL A 145 -4.77 4.04 -6.66
CA VAL A 145 -4.64 2.58 -6.74
C VAL A 145 -5.02 2.02 -5.37
N PHE A 146 -6.09 1.23 -5.33
CA PHE A 146 -6.51 0.49 -4.14
C PHE A 146 -6.09 -0.97 -4.31
N GLN A 147 -5.18 -1.46 -3.46
CA GLN A 147 -4.86 -2.88 -3.38
C GLN A 147 -5.47 -3.42 -2.09
N ASN A 148 -6.59 -4.15 -2.14
CA ASN A 148 -7.32 -4.59 -0.94
C ASN A 148 -7.56 -3.43 0.08
N GLY A 149 -7.74 -2.22 -0.43
CA GLY A 149 -8.01 -1.01 0.37
C GLY A 149 -9.48 -0.65 0.27
N ASN A 150 -10.21 -0.70 1.38
CA ASN A 150 -11.67 -0.60 1.38
C ASN A 150 -12.19 0.78 1.82
N VAL A 151 -13.24 1.25 1.14
CA VAL A 151 -13.99 2.47 1.48
C VAL A 151 -15.52 2.24 1.43
N TYR A 152 -15.93 0.97 1.54
CA TYR A 152 -17.32 0.53 1.35
C TYR A 152 -17.78 -0.42 2.45
N GLU A 153 -19.00 -0.24 2.94
CA GLU A 153 -19.62 -1.21 3.84
C GLU A 153 -19.80 -2.58 3.19
N ALA A 154 -20.02 -2.63 1.88
CA ALA A 154 -20.08 -3.89 1.12
C ALA A 154 -18.80 -4.73 1.25
N GLY A 155 -17.65 -4.09 1.48
CA GLY A 155 -16.38 -4.76 1.73
C GLY A 155 -16.25 -5.33 3.14
N LEU A 156 -17.13 -5.01 4.08
CA LEU A 156 -17.01 -5.46 5.48
C LEU A 156 -17.68 -6.83 5.68
N GLY A 157 -16.87 -7.88 5.71
CA GLY A 157 -17.31 -9.26 5.96
C GLY A 157 -17.52 -9.62 7.44
N ALA A 158 -17.71 -10.91 7.72
CA ALA A 158 -18.03 -11.43 9.05
C ALA A 158 -16.99 -11.12 10.13
N MET A 159 -15.71 -10.99 9.77
CA MET A 159 -14.63 -10.65 10.70
C MET A 159 -14.87 -9.30 11.40
N TRP A 160 -15.60 -8.37 10.77
CA TRP A 160 -15.88 -7.05 11.33
C TRP A 160 -16.86 -7.06 12.50
N SER A 161 -17.59 -8.15 12.73
CA SER A 161 -18.50 -8.28 13.87
C SER A 161 -17.77 -8.20 15.21
N GLN A 162 -16.58 -8.83 15.31
CA GLN A 162 -15.74 -8.74 16.51
C GLN A 162 -15.19 -7.33 16.72
N ARG A 163 -14.86 -6.62 15.63
CA ARG A 163 -14.43 -5.23 15.69
C ARG A 163 -15.55 -4.31 16.16
N LYS A 164 -16.77 -4.50 15.67
CA LYS A 164 -17.97 -3.76 16.11
C LYS A 164 -18.28 -3.95 17.60
N ALA A 165 -18.15 -5.17 18.12
CA ALA A 165 -18.30 -5.45 19.54
C ALA A 165 -17.24 -4.70 20.38
N PHE A 166 -15.99 -4.72 19.94
CA PHE A 166 -14.89 -3.97 20.56
C PHE A 166 -15.10 -2.45 20.54
N TRP A 167 -15.64 -1.89 19.47
CA TRP A 167 -15.93 -0.44 19.41
C TRP A 167 -17.04 -0.02 20.38
N THR A 168 -18.00 -0.91 20.63
CA THR A 168 -19.13 -0.65 21.55
C THR A 168 -18.70 -0.76 23.00
N ASP A 169 -17.86 -1.74 23.33
CA ASP A 169 -17.34 -1.97 24.67
C ASP A 169 -15.84 -2.31 24.61
N ARG A 170 -15.04 -1.25 24.58
CA ARG A 170 -13.58 -1.34 24.51
C ARG A 170 -13.02 -2.09 25.73
N ALA A 171 -13.49 -1.74 26.92
CA ALA A 171 -12.95 -2.26 28.17
C ALA A 171 -13.07 -3.79 28.28
N SER A 172 -14.19 -4.36 27.83
CA SER A 172 -14.41 -5.81 27.92
C SER A 172 -13.73 -6.61 26.79
N HIS A 173 -13.39 -5.99 25.66
CA HIS A 173 -12.93 -6.71 24.46
C HIS A 173 -11.48 -6.43 24.06
N GLU A 174 -10.83 -5.37 24.57
CA GLU A 174 -9.48 -4.97 24.15
C GLU A 174 -8.47 -6.10 24.28
N GLY A 175 -8.43 -6.77 25.44
CA GLY A 175 -7.46 -7.82 25.71
C GLY A 175 -7.54 -8.97 24.70
N GLU A 176 -8.75 -9.41 24.36
CA GLU A 176 -8.96 -10.48 23.38
C GLU A 176 -8.64 -10.03 21.96
N VAL A 177 -9.04 -8.81 21.58
CA VAL A 177 -8.72 -8.23 20.27
C VAL A 177 -7.22 -8.16 20.04
N VAL A 178 -6.48 -7.65 21.03
CA VAL A 178 -5.02 -7.53 20.97
C VAL A 178 -4.37 -8.92 20.94
N ARG A 179 -4.77 -9.82 21.84
CA ARG A 179 -4.25 -11.19 21.90
C ARG A 179 -4.43 -11.95 20.59
N VAL A 180 -5.61 -11.86 19.97
CA VAL A 180 -5.86 -12.48 18.66
C VAL A 180 -5.04 -11.78 17.58
N HIS A 181 -5.06 -10.45 17.52
CA HIS A 181 -4.34 -9.68 16.50
C HIS A 181 -2.83 -9.95 16.51
N GLN A 182 -2.23 -10.16 17.68
CA GLN A 182 -0.80 -10.44 17.83
C GLN A 182 -0.43 -11.93 17.69
N SER A 183 -1.40 -12.82 17.44
CA SER A 183 -1.13 -14.26 17.34
C SER A 183 -0.54 -14.65 15.97
N VAL A 184 0.34 -15.67 15.97
CA VAL A 184 0.87 -16.29 14.74
C VAL A 184 -0.28 -16.80 13.85
N ALA A 185 -1.35 -17.31 14.45
CA ALA A 185 -2.52 -17.78 13.71
C ALA A 185 -3.18 -16.62 12.92
N ALA A 186 -3.34 -15.45 13.55
CA ALA A 186 -3.91 -14.29 12.89
C ALA A 186 -2.97 -13.68 11.85
N THR A 187 -1.66 -13.58 12.11
CA THR A 187 -0.70 -13.09 11.10
C THR A 187 -0.72 -14.00 9.88
N ARG A 188 -0.65 -15.31 10.06
CA ARG A 188 -0.74 -16.28 8.96
C ARG A 188 -2.07 -16.16 8.20
N ALA A 189 -3.18 -16.02 8.91
CA ALA A 189 -4.51 -15.89 8.30
C ALA A 189 -4.68 -14.61 7.48
N ARG A 190 -3.99 -13.50 7.80
CA ARG A 190 -4.04 -12.27 6.98
C ARG A 190 -3.46 -12.50 5.59
N HIS A 191 -2.31 -13.18 5.48
CA HIS A 191 -1.67 -13.43 4.20
C HIS A 191 -2.47 -14.43 3.34
N ILE A 192 -2.74 -15.61 3.89
CA ILE A 192 -3.33 -16.72 3.14
C ILE A 192 -4.83 -16.51 2.93
N GLY A 193 -5.52 -15.99 3.95
CA GLY A 193 -6.97 -15.90 3.95
C GLY A 193 -7.64 -17.26 3.70
N SER A 194 -8.42 -17.35 2.63
CA SER A 194 -9.09 -18.59 2.18
C SER A 194 -8.42 -19.25 0.96
N ASP A 195 -7.18 -18.87 0.61
CA ASP A 195 -6.49 -19.35 -0.57
C ASP A 195 -6.10 -20.84 -0.40
N PRO A 196 -6.53 -21.75 -1.29
CA PRO A 196 -6.14 -23.15 -1.22
C PRO A 196 -4.67 -23.39 -1.56
N ASN A 197 -4.00 -22.47 -2.27
CA ASN A 197 -2.60 -22.58 -2.69
C ASN A 197 -1.63 -22.04 -1.64
N VAL A 198 -1.69 -22.60 -0.44
CA VAL A 198 -0.84 -22.21 0.70
C VAL A 198 0.66 -22.26 0.37
N ALA A 199 1.09 -23.18 -0.51
CA ALA A 199 2.50 -23.36 -0.86
C ALA A 199 3.10 -22.21 -1.67
N ALA A 200 2.28 -21.31 -2.21
CA ALA A 200 2.75 -20.12 -2.92
C ALA A 200 3.17 -18.97 -1.99
N TYR A 201 2.88 -19.07 -0.69
CA TYR A 201 3.18 -18.02 0.27
C TYR A 201 4.50 -18.29 0.99
N ASP A 202 5.32 -17.25 1.11
CA ASP A 202 6.52 -17.28 1.95
C ASP A 202 6.11 -17.28 3.44
N PRO A 203 6.45 -18.31 4.21
CA PRO A 203 6.09 -18.40 5.62
C PRO A 203 6.79 -17.39 6.52
N ASP A 204 7.90 -16.80 6.08
CA ASP A 204 8.62 -15.80 6.87
C ASP A 204 7.81 -14.49 6.98
N LEU A 205 6.93 -14.20 6.01
CA LEU A 205 6.10 -12.99 5.99
C LEU A 205 5.28 -12.83 7.28
N TRP A 206 4.55 -13.87 7.70
CA TRP A 206 3.71 -13.77 8.90
C TRP A 206 4.48 -13.93 10.22
N MET A 207 5.69 -14.48 10.17
CA MET A 207 6.59 -14.55 11.33
C MET A 207 7.25 -13.19 11.58
N ASP A 208 7.63 -12.49 10.51
CA ASP A 208 8.08 -11.10 10.57
C ASP A 208 6.97 -10.22 11.14
N GLU A 209 5.75 -10.30 10.58
CA GLU A 209 4.59 -9.57 11.11
C GLU A 209 4.37 -9.84 12.61
N TYR A 210 4.47 -11.10 13.03
CA TYR A 210 4.36 -11.48 14.44
C TYR A 210 5.43 -10.78 15.28
N ALA A 211 6.70 -10.77 14.84
CA ALA A 211 7.78 -10.09 15.54
C ALA A 211 7.54 -8.57 15.65
N TYR A 212 7.11 -7.91 14.56
CA TYR A 212 6.80 -6.47 14.56
C TYR A 212 5.60 -6.13 15.45
N LEU A 213 4.57 -6.98 15.48
CA LEU A 213 3.39 -6.79 16.32
C LEU A 213 3.65 -6.98 17.81
N ASN A 214 4.70 -7.72 18.18
CA ASN A 214 5.03 -8.04 19.58
C ASN A 214 6.19 -7.21 20.13
N ARG A 215 6.59 -6.13 19.44
CA ARG A 215 7.51 -5.13 20.00
C ARG A 215 6.87 -4.40 21.19
N GLN A 216 7.71 -3.84 22.06
CA GLN A 216 7.27 -3.05 23.19
C GLN A 216 6.33 -1.92 22.74
N GLY A 217 5.22 -1.72 23.47
CA GLY A 217 4.22 -0.68 23.20
C GLY A 217 3.18 -1.03 22.13
N GLN A 218 3.43 -2.03 21.27
CA GLN A 218 2.55 -2.33 20.14
C GLN A 218 1.16 -2.78 20.51
N ALA A 219 0.98 -3.48 21.64
CA ALA A 219 -0.34 -3.87 22.11
C ALA A 219 -1.30 -2.67 22.20
N ARG A 220 -0.83 -1.55 22.77
CA ARG A 220 -1.62 -0.33 22.94
C ARG A 220 -1.78 0.44 21.63
N ILE A 221 -0.72 0.57 20.84
CA ILE A 221 -0.75 1.20 19.50
C ILE A 221 -1.79 0.51 18.61
N GLN A 222 -1.75 -0.81 18.54
CA GLN A 222 -2.66 -1.61 17.72
C GLN A 222 -4.09 -1.56 18.28
N ALA A 223 -4.28 -1.59 19.60
CA ALA A 223 -5.60 -1.40 20.21
C ALA A 223 -6.22 -0.05 19.82
N ASP A 224 -5.44 1.04 19.90
CA ASP A 224 -5.90 2.39 19.54
C ASP A 224 -6.28 2.50 18.06
N LEU A 225 -5.46 1.97 17.14
CA LEU A 225 -5.76 2.00 15.70
C LEU A 225 -6.95 1.11 15.32
N ILE A 226 -7.04 -0.09 15.89
CA ILE A 226 -8.18 -0.98 15.65
C ILE A 226 -9.47 -0.34 16.19
N TYR A 227 -9.38 0.36 17.34
CA TYR A 227 -10.52 1.08 17.91
C TYR A 227 -10.91 2.29 17.06
N ASP A 228 -9.94 3.06 16.59
CA ASP A 228 -10.16 4.24 15.76
C ASP A 228 -10.67 3.89 14.35
N TYR A 229 -10.52 2.65 13.88
CA TYR A 229 -10.98 2.25 12.55
C TYR A 229 -12.49 2.53 12.32
N GLN A 230 -13.30 2.58 13.38
CA GLN A 230 -14.70 3.00 13.28
C GLN A 230 -14.88 4.39 12.64
N SER A 231 -13.91 5.29 12.83
CA SER A 231 -13.90 6.62 12.21
C SER A 231 -13.79 6.54 10.69
N ASN A 232 -13.15 5.50 10.15
CA ASN A 232 -13.07 5.24 8.71
C ASN A 232 -14.44 4.88 8.15
N ILE A 233 -15.17 3.97 8.83
CA ILE A 233 -16.52 3.57 8.42
C ILE A 233 -17.45 4.77 8.43
N ALA A 234 -17.40 5.60 9.47
CA ALA A 234 -18.16 6.84 9.53
C ALA A 234 -17.82 7.82 8.38
N ALA A 235 -16.59 7.76 7.86
CA ALA A 235 -16.14 8.61 6.75
C ALA A 235 -16.50 8.04 5.35
N TYR A 236 -16.85 6.75 5.23
CA TYR A 236 -17.14 6.12 3.93
C TYR A 236 -18.13 6.90 3.05
N PRO A 237 -19.29 7.38 3.54
CA PRO A 237 -20.22 8.13 2.69
C PRO A 237 -19.60 9.41 2.10
N ARG A 238 -18.75 10.07 2.89
CA ARG A 238 -18.05 11.29 2.48
C ARG A 238 -16.96 11.00 1.44
N TRP A 239 -16.20 9.93 1.63
CA TRP A 239 -15.20 9.47 0.65
C TRP A 239 -15.82 9.04 -0.68
N GLN A 240 -16.94 8.33 -0.63
CA GLN A 240 -17.69 7.93 -1.81
C GLN A 240 -18.24 9.16 -2.57
N ALA A 241 -18.75 10.16 -1.86
CA ALA A 241 -19.15 11.43 -2.46
C ALA A 241 -17.98 12.17 -3.11
N TRP A 242 -16.80 12.14 -2.46
CA TRP A 242 -15.58 12.71 -3.04
C TRP A 242 -15.15 11.97 -4.31
N LEU A 243 -15.17 10.63 -4.32
CA LEU A 243 -14.85 9.83 -5.51
C LEU A 243 -15.79 10.15 -6.68
N ARG A 244 -17.10 10.25 -6.42
CA ARG A 244 -18.10 10.68 -7.41
C ARG A 244 -17.81 12.07 -7.98
N LYS A 245 -17.38 13.00 -7.13
CA LYS A 245 -17.07 14.38 -7.54
C LYS A 245 -15.79 14.47 -8.36
N GLN A 246 -14.72 13.79 -7.94
CA GLN A 246 -13.40 13.97 -8.55
C GLN A 246 -13.20 13.14 -9.81
N GLN A 247 -13.79 11.93 -9.87
CA GLN A 247 -13.63 10.99 -10.99
C GLN A 247 -12.16 10.80 -11.40
N LEU A 248 -11.23 10.80 -10.42
CA LEU A 248 -9.82 10.54 -10.72
C LEU A 248 -9.67 9.14 -11.32
N PRO A 249 -8.70 8.94 -12.22
CA PRO A 249 -8.37 7.60 -12.66
C PRO A 249 -8.13 6.69 -11.45
N THR A 250 -8.80 5.54 -11.42
CA THR A 250 -8.79 4.63 -10.28
C THR A 250 -8.53 3.21 -10.76
N LEU A 251 -7.52 2.56 -10.18
CA LEU A 251 -7.27 1.13 -10.27
C LEU A 251 -7.63 0.48 -8.94
N VAL A 252 -8.33 -0.65 -9.00
CA VAL A 252 -8.66 -1.48 -7.84
C VAL A 252 -8.14 -2.88 -8.14
N VAL A 253 -7.17 -3.33 -7.36
CA VAL A 253 -6.63 -4.70 -7.41
C VAL A 253 -7.00 -5.40 -6.12
N TRP A 254 -7.61 -6.57 -6.20
CA TRP A 254 -8.18 -7.23 -5.03
C TRP A 254 -7.86 -8.70 -4.99
N GLY A 255 -7.36 -9.19 -3.86
CA GLY A 255 -7.30 -10.61 -3.59
C GLY A 255 -8.68 -11.21 -3.31
N LYS A 256 -9.09 -12.20 -4.10
CA LYS A 256 -10.33 -12.96 -3.95
C LYS A 256 -10.44 -13.67 -2.60
N HIS A 257 -9.32 -14.05 -2.01
CA HIS A 257 -9.25 -14.86 -0.78
C HIS A 257 -9.11 -14.02 0.50
N ASP A 258 -9.18 -12.70 0.38
CA ASP A 258 -9.10 -11.76 1.49
C ASP A 258 -10.21 -11.98 2.54
N LEU A 259 -9.80 -12.09 3.81
CA LEU A 259 -10.71 -12.20 4.96
C LEU A 259 -11.04 -10.84 5.60
N ALA A 260 -10.19 -9.84 5.39
CA ALA A 260 -10.41 -8.49 5.88
C ALA A 260 -11.48 -7.79 5.05
N PHE A 261 -11.38 -7.83 3.72
CA PHE A 261 -12.35 -7.17 2.85
C PHE A 261 -12.89 -8.06 1.74
N THR A 262 -14.21 -8.08 1.60
CA THR A 262 -14.88 -8.88 0.57
C THR A 262 -14.71 -8.29 -0.83
N VAL A 263 -14.83 -9.13 -1.86
CA VAL A 263 -14.83 -8.72 -3.28
C VAL A 263 -15.95 -7.71 -3.59
N ALA A 264 -17.08 -7.75 -2.85
CA ALA A 264 -18.15 -6.77 -3.04
C ALA A 264 -17.71 -5.34 -2.71
N GLY A 265 -16.70 -5.15 -1.84
CA GLY A 265 -16.05 -3.87 -1.62
C GLY A 265 -15.30 -3.36 -2.84
N ALA A 266 -14.59 -4.24 -3.55
CA ALA A 266 -13.87 -3.90 -4.78
C ALA A 266 -14.84 -3.49 -5.89
N GLU A 267 -15.91 -4.26 -6.07
CA GLU A 267 -16.93 -4.00 -7.09
C GLU A 267 -17.70 -2.69 -6.84
N ALA A 268 -17.87 -2.31 -5.59
CA ALA A 268 -18.58 -1.09 -5.21
C ALA A 268 -17.91 0.20 -5.73
N PHE A 269 -16.61 0.20 -6.05
CA PHE A 269 -15.93 1.35 -6.65
C PHE A 269 -16.57 1.79 -7.97
N ARG A 270 -17.08 0.85 -8.78
CA ARG A 270 -17.73 1.17 -10.07
C ARG A 270 -19.00 2.01 -9.91
N ARG A 271 -19.65 1.97 -8.73
CA ARG A 271 -20.83 2.79 -8.44
C ARG A 271 -20.47 4.28 -8.36
N ASP A 272 -19.32 4.59 -7.78
CA ASP A 272 -18.90 5.98 -7.55
C ASP A 272 -17.92 6.49 -8.59
N ASN A 273 -17.22 5.59 -9.28
CA ASN A 273 -16.38 5.90 -10.42
C ASN A 273 -16.60 4.83 -11.50
N PRO A 274 -17.51 5.05 -12.45
CA PRO A 274 -17.82 4.08 -13.51
C PRO A 274 -16.63 3.72 -14.40
N ALA A 275 -15.60 4.57 -14.44
CA ALA A 275 -14.35 4.34 -15.17
C ALA A 275 -13.29 3.59 -14.35
N ALA A 276 -13.58 3.20 -13.10
CA ALA A 276 -12.65 2.45 -12.27
C ALA A 276 -12.31 1.08 -12.89
N GLU A 277 -11.01 0.81 -12.98
CA GLU A 277 -10.45 -0.45 -13.46
C GLU A 277 -10.40 -1.42 -12.26
N VAL A 278 -11.34 -2.37 -12.15
CA VAL A 278 -11.39 -3.32 -11.02
C VAL A 278 -10.96 -4.71 -11.48
N HIS A 279 -9.93 -5.24 -10.83
CA HIS A 279 -9.30 -6.52 -11.09
C HIS A 279 -9.28 -7.38 -9.82
N VAL A 280 -9.94 -8.52 -9.87
CA VAL A 280 -9.93 -9.51 -8.78
C VAL A 280 -8.98 -10.64 -9.15
N LEU A 281 -7.97 -10.85 -8.31
CA LEU A 281 -6.89 -11.83 -8.49
C LEU A 281 -7.04 -12.98 -7.50
N ASP A 282 -6.54 -14.15 -7.89
CA ASP A 282 -6.58 -15.37 -7.08
C ASP A 282 -5.46 -15.34 -6.02
N GLY A 283 -5.60 -14.46 -5.04
CA GLY A 283 -4.66 -14.25 -3.93
C GLY A 283 -5.36 -13.70 -2.68
N GLY A 284 -4.61 -13.59 -1.60
CA GLY A 284 -5.09 -13.15 -0.28
C GLY A 284 -5.11 -11.63 -0.07
N HIS A 285 -5.11 -11.20 1.19
CA HIS A 285 -5.19 -9.77 1.54
C HIS A 285 -3.96 -8.97 1.06
N PHE A 286 -2.79 -9.57 1.18
CA PHE A 286 -1.54 -9.08 0.62
C PHE A 286 -1.34 -9.69 -0.77
N VAL A 287 -2.09 -9.20 -1.76
CA VAL A 287 -2.17 -9.85 -3.08
C VAL A 287 -0.81 -9.96 -3.79
N MET A 288 0.13 -9.08 -3.46
CA MET A 288 1.50 -9.11 -4.01
C MET A 288 2.31 -10.32 -3.56
N ASP A 289 1.95 -11.00 -2.47
CA ASP A 289 2.68 -12.18 -1.99
C ASP A 289 2.68 -13.31 -3.01
N THR A 290 1.58 -13.45 -3.77
CA THR A 290 1.42 -14.50 -4.77
C THR A 290 1.16 -13.98 -6.18
N ARG A 291 0.80 -12.71 -6.33
CA ARG A 291 0.42 -12.07 -7.61
C ARG A 291 1.20 -10.80 -7.91
N LEU A 292 2.46 -10.73 -7.49
CA LEU A 292 3.33 -9.57 -7.75
C LEU A 292 3.38 -9.19 -9.23
N ASP A 293 3.55 -10.17 -10.13
CA ASP A 293 3.65 -9.90 -11.57
C ASP A 293 2.37 -9.29 -12.15
N ASP A 294 1.20 -9.74 -11.69
CA ASP A 294 -0.08 -9.17 -12.07
C ASP A 294 -0.20 -7.72 -11.57
N VAL A 295 0.16 -7.47 -10.30
CA VAL A 295 0.11 -6.12 -9.71
C VAL A 295 1.08 -5.17 -10.42
N VAL A 296 2.30 -5.61 -10.73
CA VAL A 296 3.28 -4.85 -11.51
C VAL A 296 2.72 -4.50 -12.89
N THR A 297 2.18 -5.49 -13.60
CA THR A 297 1.65 -5.33 -14.96
C THR A 297 0.45 -4.38 -14.98
N LEU A 298 -0.51 -4.58 -14.06
CA LEU A 298 -1.69 -3.73 -13.95
C LEU A 298 -1.32 -2.29 -13.56
N THR A 299 -0.39 -2.12 -12.63
CA THR A 299 0.06 -0.79 -12.19
C THR A 299 0.79 -0.05 -13.31
N ASP A 300 1.73 -0.70 -14.01
CA ASP A 300 2.44 -0.10 -15.15
C ASP A 300 1.49 0.27 -16.28
N ALA A 301 0.61 -0.67 -16.69
CA ALA A 301 -0.39 -0.41 -17.72
C ALA A 301 -1.36 0.70 -17.32
N PHE A 302 -1.72 0.79 -16.04
CA PHE A 302 -2.53 1.87 -15.50
C PHE A 302 -1.78 3.21 -15.60
N MET A 303 -0.52 3.26 -15.14
CA MET A 303 0.28 4.49 -15.10
C MET A 303 0.64 5.04 -16.48
N GLN A 304 0.77 4.20 -17.50
CA GLN A 304 1.05 4.62 -18.88
C GLN A 304 -0.11 5.38 -19.55
N LYS A 305 -1.33 5.34 -18.99
CA LYS A 305 -2.47 6.06 -19.59
C LYS A 305 -2.39 7.58 -19.30
N PRO A 306 -2.92 8.43 -20.20
CA PRO A 306 -2.83 9.89 -20.07
C PRO A 306 -3.33 10.42 -18.73
N GLY A 307 -2.64 11.45 -18.20
CA GLY A 307 -3.04 12.18 -16.99
C GLY A 307 -2.57 11.58 -15.65
N ARG A 308 -2.05 10.35 -15.67
CA ARG A 308 -1.60 9.58 -14.49
C ARG A 308 -0.08 9.71 -14.26
N ALA A 309 0.70 9.63 -15.34
CA ALA A 309 2.14 9.86 -15.35
C ALA A 309 2.47 11.32 -15.73
N GLN A 310 2.48 12.24 -14.76
CA GLN A 310 3.09 13.57 -14.95
C GLN A 310 4.20 13.75 -13.90
N SER A 311 5.39 14.11 -14.35
CA SER A 311 6.54 14.39 -13.48
C SER A 311 6.24 15.59 -12.58
N GLY A 312 6.52 15.45 -11.29
CA GLY A 312 6.56 16.59 -10.36
C GLY A 312 7.89 17.32 -10.54
N ALA A 313 7.97 18.28 -11.46
CA ALA A 313 9.14 19.16 -11.49
C ALA A 313 9.19 19.98 -10.19
N ARG A 314 10.33 19.97 -9.49
CA ARG A 314 10.58 20.93 -8.40
C ARG A 314 10.52 22.34 -8.97
N VAL A 315 9.71 23.21 -8.37
CA VAL A 315 9.98 24.64 -8.46
C VAL A 315 11.18 24.88 -7.55
N GLU A 316 12.34 25.14 -8.14
CA GLU A 316 13.53 25.53 -7.38
C GLU A 316 13.17 26.70 -6.46
N SER A 317 13.41 26.54 -5.15
CA SER A 317 13.20 27.61 -4.18
C SER A 317 14.19 28.73 -4.48
N ALA A 318 13.70 29.84 -5.00
CA ALA A 318 14.48 31.06 -5.09
C ALA A 318 14.80 31.59 -3.68
N ALA A 319 16.04 32.07 -3.55
CA ALA A 319 16.56 32.94 -2.48
C ALA A 319 17.07 32.27 -1.20
N GLN A 320 18.15 31.51 -1.38
CA GLN A 320 19.38 31.78 -0.64
C GLN A 320 20.07 32.96 -1.35
N GLN A 321 19.78 34.19 -0.92
CA GLN A 321 20.54 35.45 -1.14
C GLN A 321 19.61 36.63 -0.82
N ARG A 322 19.65 37.08 0.44
CA ARG A 322 19.68 38.50 0.85
C ARG A 322 19.97 38.56 2.35
#